data_AF-H5WMY3-F1
#
_entry.id   AF-H5WMY3-F1
#
_cell.length_a   1.000
_cell.length_b   1.000
_cell.length_c   1.000
_cell.angle_alpha   90.00
_cell.angle_beta   90.00
_cell.angle_gamma   90.00
#
_symmetry.space_group_name_H-M   'P 1'
#
loop_
_entity.id
_entity.type
_entity.pdbx_description
1 polymer ?
#
loop_
_entity_poly.entity_id
_entity_poly.type
_entity_poly.pdbx_seq_one_letter_code
_entity_poly.pdbx_strand_id
1 'polypeptide(L)'
;MDLEALIEDVAAALAAVDSQRAVHKQFQPGIGPFGEADAVRAALAWLKEAKPERYRSAATKRLPDLLLPGEWAVELKIVRPFGDNGLPAEHWSENVLHPYPGNTSSLGDCIKLLSSG
;
A
#
# COMPACT_ATOMS: atom_id res chain seq x y z
N MET A 1 -12.15 -7.53 -12.50
CA MET A 1 -12.03 -6.08 -12.21
C MET A 1 -10.97 -5.49 -13.10
N ASP A 2 -11.19 -4.32 -13.71
CA ASP A 2 -10.12 -3.60 -14.41
C ASP A 2 -9.21 -2.84 -13.43
N LEU A 3 -8.07 -2.37 -13.95
CA LEU A 3 -7.04 -1.70 -13.14
C LEU A 3 -7.51 -0.35 -12.60
N GLU A 4 -8.28 0.41 -13.38
CA GLU A 4 -8.77 1.74 -13.00
C GLU A 4 -9.67 1.64 -11.77
N ALA A 5 -10.65 0.73 -11.79
CA ALA A 5 -11.53 0.52 -10.66
C ALA A 5 -10.79 -0.01 -9.42
N LEU A 6 -9.71 -0.80 -9.60
CA LEU A 6 -8.88 -1.23 -8.47
C LEU A 6 -8.15 -0.04 -7.84
N ILE A 7 -7.57 0.85 -8.65
CA ILE A 7 -6.87 2.04 -8.19
C ILE A 7 -7.82 2.98 -7.45
N GLU A 8 -8.99 3.23 -8.01
CA GLU A 8 -10.03 4.07 -7.37
C GLU A 8 -10.46 3.51 -6.03
N ASP A 9 -10.71 2.19 -5.96
CA ASP A 9 -11.14 1.54 -4.73
C ASP A 9 -10.06 1.63 -3.64
N VAL A 10 -8.80 1.34 -3.98
CA VAL A 10 -7.67 1.44 -3.04
C VAL A 10 -7.46 2.89 -2.59
N ALA A 11 -7.51 3.86 -3.51
CA ALA A 11 -7.36 5.28 -3.18
C ALA A 11 -8.47 5.77 -2.24
N ALA A 12 -9.73 5.41 -2.52
CA ALA A 12 -10.86 5.73 -1.67
C ALA A 12 -10.72 5.11 -0.27
N ALA A 13 -10.26 3.87 -0.18
CA ALA A 13 -10.02 3.20 1.10
C ALA A 13 -8.92 3.88 1.92
N LEU A 14 -7.80 4.24 1.29
CA LEU A 14 -6.70 4.97 1.96
C LEU A 14 -7.16 6.35 2.45
N ALA A 15 -7.92 7.09 1.63
CA ALA A 15 -8.49 8.37 2.02
C ALA A 15 -9.49 8.23 3.19
N ALA A 16 -10.33 7.20 3.16
CA ALA A 16 -11.26 6.92 4.25
C ALA A 16 -10.54 6.58 5.55
N VAL A 17 -9.48 5.76 5.50
CA VAL A 17 -8.64 5.45 6.66
C VAL A 17 -7.94 6.71 7.19
N ASP A 18 -7.37 7.53 6.32
CA ASP A 18 -6.72 8.79 6.71
C ASP A 18 -7.69 9.76 7.40
N SER A 19 -8.92 9.85 6.91
CA SER A 19 -9.97 10.72 7.47
C SER A 19 -10.35 10.38 8.92
N GLN A 20 -10.06 9.15 9.38
CA GLN A 20 -10.27 8.75 10.77
C GLN A 20 -9.25 9.40 11.73
N ARG A 21 -8.17 10.00 11.19
CA ARG A 21 -7.13 10.71 11.93
C ARG A 21 -6.60 9.92 13.11
N ALA A 22 -6.28 8.64 12.89
CA ALA A 22 -5.70 7.78 13.91
C ALA A 22 -4.42 8.41 14.46
N VAL A 23 -4.31 8.51 15.79
CA VAL A 23 -3.12 9.04 16.47
C VAL A 23 -2.14 7.90 16.68
N HIS A 24 -0.93 8.03 16.15
CA HIS A 24 0.16 7.07 16.37
C HIS A 24 1.31 7.73 17.11
N LYS A 25 1.51 7.37 18.38
CA LYS A 25 2.58 7.91 19.24
C LYS A 25 2.59 9.45 19.24
N GLN A 26 3.71 10.04 18.80
CA GLN A 26 3.94 11.48 18.75
C GLN A 26 3.82 12.03 17.31
N PHE A 27 3.47 11.19 16.34
CA PHE A 27 3.34 11.63 14.95
C PHE A 27 2.03 12.39 14.74
N GLN A 28 1.99 13.19 13.66
CA GLN A 28 0.74 13.83 13.26
C GLN A 28 -0.38 12.80 12.98
N PRO A 29 -1.64 13.08 13.36
CA PRO A 29 -2.75 12.15 13.15
C PRO A 29 -3.05 11.93 11.67
N GLY A 30 -3.35 10.68 11.28
CA GLY A 30 -3.64 10.28 9.90
C GLY A 30 -3.05 8.92 9.57
N ILE A 31 -3.06 8.55 8.30
CA ILE A 31 -2.45 7.31 7.79
C ILE A 31 -0.93 7.45 7.61
N GLY A 32 -0.41 8.68 7.59
CA GLY A 32 1.01 8.99 7.42
C GLY A 32 1.97 8.20 8.33
N PRO A 33 1.65 7.94 9.61
CA PRO A 33 2.53 7.16 10.49
C PRO A 33 2.52 5.64 10.27
N PHE A 34 1.62 5.11 9.44
CA PHE A 34 1.42 3.65 9.31
C PHE A 34 2.61 3.01 8.59
N GLY A 35 2.96 1.76 8.89
CA GLY A 35 3.80 0.98 7.98
C GLY A 35 3.01 0.61 6.71
N GLU A 36 3.72 0.19 5.65
CA GLU A 36 3.10 -0.27 4.40
C GLU A 36 2.07 -1.38 4.63
N ALA A 37 2.49 -2.46 5.28
CA ALA A 37 1.62 -3.58 5.62
C ALA A 37 0.40 -3.16 6.47
N ASP A 38 0.54 -2.15 7.32
CA ASP A 38 -0.54 -1.67 8.18
C ASP A 38 -1.53 -0.79 7.42
N ALA A 39 -1.02 0.08 6.52
CA ALA A 39 -1.86 0.87 5.62
C ALA A 39 -2.68 -0.05 4.70
N VAL A 40 -2.05 -1.07 4.12
CA VAL A 40 -2.74 -2.05 3.26
C VAL A 40 -3.78 -2.85 4.05
N ARG A 41 -3.47 -3.29 5.27
CA ARG A 41 -4.45 -3.97 6.15
C ARG A 41 -5.65 -3.09 6.45
N ALA A 42 -5.42 -1.83 6.80
CA ALA A 42 -6.49 -0.89 7.14
C ALA A 42 -7.37 -0.60 5.92
N ALA A 43 -6.76 -0.37 4.75
CA ALA A 43 -7.49 -0.18 3.50
C ALA A 43 -8.31 -1.43 3.13
N LEU A 44 -7.74 -2.64 3.25
CA LEU A 44 -8.46 -3.88 2.96
C LEU A 44 -9.63 -4.11 3.92
N ALA A 45 -9.48 -3.80 5.20
CA ALA A 45 -10.57 -3.89 6.16
C ALA A 45 -11.73 -2.98 5.76
N TRP A 46 -11.43 -1.74 5.36
CA TRP A 46 -12.44 -0.80 4.86
C TRP A 46 -13.10 -1.31 3.57
N LEU A 47 -12.33 -1.82 2.60
CA LEU A 47 -12.86 -2.35 1.35
C LEU A 47 -13.79 -3.55 1.56
N LYS A 48 -13.47 -4.43 2.52
CA LYS A 48 -14.33 -5.57 2.86
C LYS A 48 -15.67 -5.16 3.45
N GLU A 49 -15.68 -4.07 4.21
CA GLU A 49 -16.91 -3.50 4.78
C GLU A 49 -17.73 -2.78 3.70
N ALA A 50 -17.07 -1.93 2.90
CA ALA A 50 -17.73 -1.07 1.93
C ALA A 50 -18.18 -1.79 0.64
N LYS A 51 -17.43 -2.82 0.22
CA LYS A 51 -17.61 -3.55 -1.04
C LYS A 51 -17.39 -5.06 -0.86
N PRO A 52 -18.16 -5.73 0.03
CA PRO A 52 -17.94 -7.14 0.39
C PRO A 52 -18.06 -8.10 -0.79
N GLU A 53 -18.92 -7.82 -1.77
CA GLU A 53 -19.10 -8.60 -2.99
C GLU A 53 -17.82 -8.73 -3.82
N ARG A 54 -16.94 -7.73 -3.72
CA ARG A 54 -15.70 -7.63 -4.50
C ARG A 54 -14.46 -8.02 -3.69
N TYR A 55 -14.42 -7.68 -2.40
CA TYR A 55 -13.20 -7.81 -1.59
C TYR A 55 -13.25 -8.84 -0.48
N ARG A 56 -14.38 -9.54 -0.25
CA ARG A 56 -14.50 -10.52 0.86
C ARG A 56 -13.38 -11.57 0.87
N SER A 57 -13.02 -12.10 -0.29
CA SER A 57 -11.98 -13.12 -0.47
C SER A 57 -10.56 -12.54 -0.56
N ALA A 58 -10.42 -11.21 -0.70
CA ALA A 58 -9.12 -10.57 -0.79
C ALA A 58 -8.35 -10.69 0.54
N ALA A 59 -7.02 -10.77 0.46
CA ALA A 59 -6.17 -10.99 1.63
C ALA A 59 -4.83 -10.27 1.48
N THR A 60 -4.28 -9.82 2.61
CA THR A 60 -2.87 -9.41 2.68
C THR A 60 -1.99 -10.65 2.79
N LYS A 61 -0.88 -10.70 2.05
CA LYS A 61 0.13 -11.77 2.17
C LYS A 61 1.51 -11.15 2.39
N ARG A 62 2.54 -12.01 2.54
CA ARG A 62 3.94 -11.57 2.53
C ARG A 62 4.41 -11.18 1.12
N LEU A 63 3.85 -11.83 0.10
CA LEU A 63 4.04 -11.55 -1.31
C LEU A 63 2.84 -12.19 -2.05
N PRO A 64 2.02 -11.43 -2.79
CA PRO A 64 1.99 -9.96 -2.88
C PRO A 64 1.47 -9.29 -1.59
N ASP A 65 1.59 -7.97 -1.48
CA ASP A 65 0.99 -7.20 -0.38
C ASP A 65 -0.52 -7.37 -0.28
N LEU A 66 -1.21 -7.35 -1.43
CA LEU A 66 -2.65 -7.56 -1.55
C LEU A 66 -2.96 -8.56 -2.67
N LEU A 67 -3.65 -9.64 -2.32
CA LEU A 67 -4.12 -10.65 -3.25
C LEU A 67 -5.64 -10.61 -3.37
N LEU A 68 -6.12 -10.48 -4.60
CA LEU A 68 -7.50 -10.74 -5.01
C LEU A 68 -7.51 -12.06 -5.79
N PRO A 69 -7.95 -13.18 -5.17
CA PRO A 69 -7.82 -14.51 -5.77
C PRO A 69 -8.46 -14.59 -7.17
N GLY A 70 -7.68 -15.04 -8.15
CA GLY A 70 -8.14 -15.19 -9.53
C GLY A 70 -8.21 -13.89 -10.34
N GLU A 71 -7.86 -12.74 -9.74
CA GLU A 71 -7.93 -11.45 -10.42
C GLU A 71 -6.61 -10.68 -10.38
N TRP A 72 -6.10 -10.32 -9.19
CA TRP A 72 -4.96 -9.43 -9.04
C TRP A 72 -3.99 -9.87 -7.95
N ALA A 73 -2.69 -9.78 -8.25
CA ALA A 73 -1.62 -9.73 -7.27
C ALA A 73 -1.04 -8.31 -7.28
N VAL A 74 -1.15 -7.61 -6.15
CA VAL A 74 -0.88 -6.18 -6.06
C VAL A 74 0.22 -5.94 -5.04
N GLU A 75 1.30 -5.30 -5.50
CA GLU A 75 2.33 -4.74 -4.64
C GLU A 75 2.04 -3.24 -4.46
N LEU A 76 2.08 -2.75 -3.22
CA LEU A 76 1.87 -1.34 -2.92
C LEU A 76 3.15 -0.76 -2.35
N LYS A 77 3.52 0.44 -2.78
CA LYS A 77 4.61 1.18 -2.14
C LYS A 77 4.13 2.46 -1.51
N ILE A 78 4.54 2.70 -0.29
CA ILE A 78 4.41 4.01 0.33
C ILE A 78 5.60 4.90 -0.09
N VAL A 79 5.28 6.07 -0.65
CA VAL A 79 6.28 7.10 -0.97
C VAL A 79 6.07 8.31 -0.05
N ARG A 80 7.11 8.67 0.70
CA ARG A 80 7.12 9.83 1.59
C ARG A 80 8.32 10.70 1.28
N PRO A 81 8.18 11.71 0.41
CA PRO A 81 9.27 12.63 0.14
C PRO A 81 9.65 13.48 1.36
N PHE A 82 8.74 13.62 2.33
CA PHE A 82 8.94 14.35 3.57
C PHE A 82 8.47 13.54 4.78
N GLY A 83 9.14 13.75 5.92
CA GLY A 83 8.69 13.28 7.23
C GLY A 83 7.54 14.11 7.78
N ASP A 84 6.98 13.70 8.92
CA ASP A 84 5.90 14.41 9.59
C ASP A 84 6.33 15.79 10.15
N ASN A 85 7.64 15.99 10.28
CA ASN A 85 8.30 17.23 10.65
C ASN A 85 8.54 18.17 9.45
N GLY A 86 8.14 17.76 8.24
CA GLY A 86 8.32 18.55 7.01
C GLY A 86 9.74 18.51 6.44
N LEU A 87 10.66 17.74 7.02
CA LEU A 87 12.01 17.58 6.47
C LEU A 87 12.02 16.53 5.35
N PRO A 88 12.84 16.70 4.29
CA PRO A 88 12.97 15.69 3.26
C PRO A 88 13.38 14.33 3.83
N ALA A 89 12.73 13.26 3.38
CA ALA A 89 13.15 11.91 3.74
C ALA A 89 14.40 11.52 2.95
N GLU A 90 15.40 10.98 3.62
CA GLU A 90 16.57 10.44 2.92
C GLU A 90 16.16 9.22 2.07
N HIS A 91 16.75 9.09 0.88
CA HIS A 91 16.60 7.92 -0.01
C HIS A 91 15.18 7.58 -0.49
N TRP A 92 14.18 8.47 -0.32
CA TRP A 92 12.80 8.17 -0.74
C TRP A 92 12.69 7.79 -2.22
N SER A 93 13.48 8.44 -3.09
CA SER A 93 13.49 8.17 -4.53
C SER A 93 14.16 6.83 -4.86
N GLU A 94 15.17 6.43 -4.09
CA GLU A 94 15.85 5.14 -4.25
C GLU A 94 14.91 3.98 -3.88
N ASN A 95 14.14 4.15 -2.80
CA ASN A 95 13.11 3.18 -2.38
C ASN A 95 11.99 2.99 -3.40
N VAL A 96 11.88 3.88 -4.40
CA VAL A 96 10.90 3.75 -5.49
C VAL A 96 11.56 3.23 -6.76
N LEU A 97 12.67 3.84 -7.18
CA LEU A 97 13.18 3.73 -8.55
C LEU A 97 14.45 2.88 -8.69
N HIS A 98 15.08 2.44 -7.60
CA HIS A 98 16.37 1.77 -7.69
C HIS A 98 16.28 0.47 -8.53
N PRO A 99 17.02 0.35 -9.66
CA PRO A 99 16.76 -0.70 -10.64
C PRO A 99 17.53 -2.00 -10.39
N TYR A 100 18.50 -2.01 -9.48
CA TYR A 100 19.38 -3.17 -9.33
C TYR A 100 18.77 -4.28 -8.44
N PRO A 101 18.96 -5.55 -8.83
CA PRO A 101 18.56 -6.71 -8.02
C PRO A 101 19.15 -6.66 -6.61
N GLY A 102 18.37 -7.12 -5.63
CA GLY A 102 18.75 -7.11 -4.21
C GLY A 102 18.31 -5.86 -3.44
N ASN A 103 17.87 -4.80 -4.13
CA ASN A 103 17.21 -3.65 -3.50
C ASN A 103 15.72 -3.94 -3.21
N THR A 104 15.14 -3.24 -2.23
CA THR A 104 13.73 -3.25 -1.83
C THR A 104 12.97 -2.07 -2.42
N SER A 105 13.18 -1.79 -3.71
CA SER A 105 12.51 -0.73 -4.45
C SER A 105 11.20 -1.21 -5.07
N SER A 106 10.26 -0.30 -5.37
CA SER A 106 9.02 -0.66 -6.08
C SER A 106 9.28 -1.40 -7.39
N LEU A 107 10.28 -0.94 -8.17
CA LEU A 107 10.66 -1.60 -9.41
C LEU A 107 11.21 -3.02 -9.15
N GLY A 108 12.07 -3.19 -8.16
CA GLY A 108 12.61 -4.49 -7.77
C GLY A 108 11.54 -5.44 -7.26
N ASP A 109 10.57 -4.94 -6.49
CA ASP A 109 9.48 -5.73 -5.93
C ASP A 109 8.52 -6.20 -7.03
N CYS A 110 8.19 -5.34 -8.00
CA CYS A 110 7.45 -5.75 -9.21
C CYS A 110 8.17 -6.84 -10.02
N ILE A 111 9.49 -6.74 -10.18
CA ILE A 111 10.29 -7.77 -10.87
C ILE A 111 10.26 -9.10 -10.10
N LYS A 112 10.39 -9.06 -8.77
CA LYS A 112 10.27 -10.26 -7.92
C LYS A 112 8.90 -10.90 -8.07
N LEU A 113 7.84 -10.11 -8.06
CA LEU A 113 6.47 -10.58 -8.22
C LEU A 113 6.28 -11.32 -9.56
N LEU A 114 6.81 -10.78 -10.66
CA LEU A 114 6.79 -11.45 -11.97
C LEU A 114 7.54 -12.78 -11.98
N SER A 115 8.57 -12.93 -11.15
CA SER A 115 9.36 -14.17 -11.04
C SER A 115 8.80 -15.19 -10.03
N SER A 116 7.73 -14.86 -9.32
CA SER A 116 7.19 -15.68 -8.22
C SER A 116 6.06 -16.65 -8.63
N GLY A 117 5.92 -16.90 -9.94
CA GLY A 117 4.93 -17.80 -10.54
C GLY A 117 5.33 -19.27 -10.52
#